data_AF-A0A7X4AMZ7-F1
#
_entry.id   AF-A0A7X4AMZ7-F1
#
_cell.length_a   1.000
_cell.length_b   1.000
_cell.length_c   1.000
_cell.angle_alpha   90.00
_cell.angle_beta   90.00
_cell.angle_gamma   90.00
#
_symmetry.space_group_name_H-M   'P 1'
#
loop_
_entity.id
_entity.type
_entity.pdbx_description
1 polymer ?
#
loop_
_entity_poly.entity_id
_entity_poly.type
_entity_poly.pdbx_seq_one_letter_code
_entity_poly.pdbx_strand_id
1 'polypeptide(L)' 'MSTAAAPPPKKVNRIGLELKQYRGLKTTLCAGCGHNSISERIIECCFEMGIEPERVVKLSGI' A
#
# COMPACT_ATOMS: atom_id res chain seq x y z
N MET A 1 -14.61 33.45 10.55
CA MET A 1 -14.93 32.01 10.57
C MET A 1 -14.32 31.38 9.33
N SER A 2 -13.16 30.74 9.45
CA SER A 2 -12.52 30.04 8.33
C SER A 2 -13.21 28.67 8.20
N THR A 3 -14.00 28.47 7.15
CA THR A 3 -14.63 27.20 6.84
C THR A 3 -13.55 26.25 6.32
N ALA A 4 -13.15 25.28 7.16
CA ALA A 4 -12.26 24.21 6.74
C ALA A 4 -12.95 23.39 5.64
N ALA A 5 -12.30 23.31 4.47
CA ALA A 5 -12.76 22.48 3.37
C ALA A 5 -12.74 20.99 3.76
N ALA A 6 -13.76 20.25 3.32
CA ALA A 6 -13.83 18.82 3.56
C ALA A 6 -12.61 18.10 2.94
N PRO A 7 -12.03 17.09 3.63
CA PRO A 7 -10.85 16.39 3.12
C PRO A 7 -11.17 15.70 1.80
N PRO A 8 -10.20 15.64 0.86
CA PRO A 8 -10.41 15.00 -0.43
C PRO A 8 -10.78 13.52 -0.26
N PRO A 9 -11.62 12.97 -1.17
CA PRO A 9 -12.02 11.58 -1.10
C PRO A 9 -10.80 10.68 -1.16
N LYS A 10 -10.73 9.71 -0.25
CA LYS A 10 -9.61 8.78 -0.18
C LYS A 10 -9.63 7.87 -1.42
N LYS A 11 -8.46 7.72 -2.06
CA LYS A 11 -8.31 6.79 -3.18
C LYS A 11 -8.36 5.35 -2.65
N VAL A 12 -9.53 4.74 -2.80
CA VAL A 12 -9.78 3.33 -2.50
C VAL A 12 -9.75 2.50 -3.77
N ASN A 13 -9.46 1.21 -3.65
CA ASN A 13 -9.59 0.26 -4.76
C ASN A 13 -11.03 -0.27 -4.88
N ARG A 14 -11.23 -1.22 -5.81
CA ARG A 14 -12.54 -1.83 -6.11
C ARG A 14 -13.18 -2.56 -4.94
N ILE A 15 -12.42 -2.95 -3.92
CA ILE A 15 -12.92 -3.61 -2.69
C ILE A 15 -13.01 -2.63 -1.50
N GLY A 16 -12.83 -1.32 -1.74
CA GLY A 16 -12.99 -0.30 -0.71
C GLY A 16 -11.81 -0.13 0.23
N LEU A 17 -10.66 -0.74 -0.07
CA LEU A 17 -9.45 -0.62 0.76
C LEU A 17 -8.55 0.53 0.27
N GLU A 18 -7.90 1.20 1.21
CA GLU A 18 -6.86 2.20 0.93
C GLU A 18 -5.52 1.53 0.62
N LEU A 19 -4.68 2.16 -0.22
CA LEU A 19 -3.33 1.66 -0.53
C LEU A 19 -2.48 1.42 0.73
N LYS A 20 -2.69 2.21 1.78
CA LYS A 20 -1.99 2.06 3.07
C LYS A 20 -2.27 0.71 3.73
N GLN A 21 -3.43 0.10 3.50
CA GLN A 21 -3.77 -1.20 4.09
C GLN A 21 -2.97 -2.36 3.48
N TYR A 22 -2.40 -2.15 2.29
CA TYR A 22 -1.49 -3.11 1.63
C TYR A 22 -0.04 -2.97 2.07
N ARG A 23 0.31 -1.88 2.78
CA ARG A 23 1.69 -1.61 3.21
C ARG A 23 1.99 -2.31 4.53
N GLY A 24 3.20 -2.87 4.62
CA GLY A 24 3.75 -3.39 5.86
C GLY A 24 4.38 -2.31 6.73
N LEU A 25 5.21 -2.76 7.68
CA LEU A 25 6.03 -1.88 8.53
C LEU A 25 7.07 -1.10 7.72
N LYS A 26 7.65 -0.08 8.35
CA LYS A 26 8.71 0.74 7.76
C LYS A 26 9.91 -0.14 7.36
N THR A 27 10.42 0.07 6.15
CA THR A 27 11.60 -0.64 5.63
C THR A 27 12.85 -0.33 6.45
N THR A 28 13.70 -1.35 6.62
CA THR A 28 15.05 -1.24 7.20
C THR A 28 16.13 -1.13 6.12
N LEU A 29 15.75 -1.15 4.84
CA LEU A 29 16.67 -1.12 3.71
C LEU A 29 17.20 0.29 3.45
N CYS A 30 18.34 0.37 2.78
CA CYS A 30 18.96 1.64 2.39
C CYS A 30 18.01 2.49 1.54
N ALA A 31 18.11 3.82 1.70
CA ALA A 31 17.38 4.77 0.85
C ALA A 31 17.74 4.54 -0.63
N GLY A 32 16.74 4.47 -1.50
CA GLY A 32 16.93 4.22 -2.93
C GLY A 32 17.29 2.78 -3.31
N CYS A 33 17.30 1.83 -2.37
CA CYS A 33 17.53 0.42 -2.69
C CYS A 33 16.41 -0.15 -3.57
N GLY A 34 16.76 -0.88 -4.64
CA GLY A 34 15.79 -1.46 -5.59
C GLY A 34 14.80 -2.45 -4.96
N HIS A 35 15.13 -3.05 -3.82
CA HIS A 35 14.20 -3.88 -3.05
C HIS A 35 12.93 -3.13 -2.61
N ASN A 36 13.06 -1.83 -2.30
CA ASN A 36 11.90 -1.01 -1.99
C ASN A 36 11.03 -0.85 -3.25
N SER A 37 11.63 -0.63 -4.42
CA SER A 37 10.90 -0.55 -5.70
C SER A 37 10.12 -1.82 -6.01
N ILE A 38 10.72 -3.01 -5.79
CA ILE A 38 10.03 -4.30 -5.97
C ILE A 38 8.85 -4.41 -5.01
N SER A 39 9.05 -4.09 -3.73
CA SER A 39 7.99 -4.18 -2.72
C SER A 39 6.82 -3.24 -3.02
N GLU A 40 7.12 -2.00 -3.42
CA GLU A 40 6.10 -1.02 -3.82
C GLU A 40 5.31 -1.51 -5.04
N ARG A 41 5.97 -2.12 -6.02
CA ARG A 41 5.29 -2.64 -7.22
C ARG A 41 4.33 -3.79 -6.90
N ILE A 42 4.73 -4.69 -6.00
CA ILE A 42 3.85 -5.77 -5.52
C ILE A 42 2.61 -5.17 -4.83
N ILE A 43 2.81 -4.17 -3.97
CA ILE A 43 1.72 -3.47 -3.25
C ILE A 43 0.75 -2.81 -4.23
N GLU A 44 1.25 -2.08 -5.23
CA GLU A 44 0.44 -1.46 -6.29
C GLU A 44 -0.40 -2.50 -7.04
N CYS A 45 0.22 -3.59 -7.49
CA CYS A 45 -0.49 -4.64 -8.22
C CYS A 45 -1.61 -5.28 -7.38
N CYS A 46 -1.35 -5.61 -6.11
CA CYS A 46 -2.38 -6.15 -5.22
C CYS A 46 -3.52 -5.16 -4.98
N PHE A 47 -3.21 -3.87 -4.83
CA PHE A 47 -4.20 -2.80 -4.68
C PHE A 47 -5.08 -2.67 -5.93
N GLU A 48 -4.48 -2.59 -7.12
CA GLU A 48 -5.19 -2.44 -8.41
C GLU A 48 -6.08 -3.64 -8.76
N MET A 49 -5.58 -4.85 -8.48
CA MET A 49 -6.34 -6.09 -8.66
C MET A 49 -7.45 -6.26 -7.61
N GLY A 50 -7.41 -5.51 -6.50
CA GLY A 50 -8.38 -5.66 -5.41
C GLY A 50 -8.22 -6.99 -4.66
N ILE A 51 -6.99 -7.43 -4.45
CA ILE A 51 -6.70 -8.64 -3.67
C ILE A 51 -6.91 -8.32 -2.19
N GLU A 52 -7.65 -9.15 -1.46
CA GLU A 52 -7.81 -9.02 0.00
C GLU A 52 -6.48 -9.37 0.71
N PRO A 53 -5.84 -8.42 1.43
CA PRO A 53 -4.56 -8.66 2.11
C PRO A 53 -4.61 -9.82 3.11
N GLU A 54 -5.73 -10.01 3.80
CA GLU A 54 -5.96 -11.04 4.82
C GLU A 54 -5.90 -12.46 4.26
N ARG A 55 -6.00 -12.61 2.93
CA ARG A 55 -5.97 -13.90 2.23
C ARG A 55 -4.64 -14.17 1.52
N VAL A 56 -3.64 -13.32 1.72
CA VAL A 56 -2.32 -13.42 1.08
C VAL A 56 -1.25 -13.75 2.10
N VAL A 57 -0.38 -14.69 1.76
CA VAL A 57 0.83 -15.00 2.53
C VAL A 57 2.05 -14.62 1.70
N LYS A 58 2.95 -13.81 2.27
CA LYS A 58 4.25 -13.47 1.68
C LYS A 58 5.34 -14.29 2.36
N LEU A 59 5.91 -15.24 1.65
CA LEU A 59 7.03 -16.07 2.11
C LEU A 59 8.36 -15.48 1.59
N SER A 60 9.43 -15.56 2.38
CA SER A 60 10.77 -15.09 1.99
C SER A 60 11.88 -16.00 2.54
N GLY A 61 13.05 -15.96 1.89
CA GLY A 61 14.27 -16.66 2.32
C GLY A 61 15.12 -15.86 3.32
N ILE A 62 16.41 -16.23 3.40
CA ILE A 62 17.48 -15.57 4.20
C ILE A 62 18.54 -15.02 3.26
#